data_AF-A0A091FBS7-F1
#
_entry.id   AF-A0A091FBS7-F1
#
_cell.length_a   1.000
_cell.length_b   1.000
_cell.length_c   1.000
_cell.angle_alpha   90.00
_cell.angle_beta   90.00
_cell.angle_gamma   90.00
#
_symmetry.space_group_name_H-M   'P 1'
#
loop_
_entity.id
_entity.type
_entity.pdbx_description
1 polymer ?
#
loop_
_entity_poly.entity_id
_entity_poly.type
_entity_poly.pdbx_seq_one_letter_code
_entity_poly.pdbx_strand_id
1 'polypeptide(L)'
;FVSQELYSEISISSGVAATAMMDGYSGIVNISPFACLIGRVIEGVLTPWAREQKYPIISIEIDGNLLPPNVMNKLEIFMLNVQRFKVNEDTKTMLER
;
A
#
# COMPACT_ATOMS: atom_id res chain seq x y z
N PHE A 1 15.75 -6.94 2.41
CA PHE A 1 16.49 -5.65 2.35
C PHE A 1 17.03 -5.44 0.94
N VAL A 2 16.77 -4.28 0.33
CA VAL A 2 17.23 -3.90 -1.02
C VAL A 2 18.71 -3.46 -0.95
N SER A 3 19.55 -3.80 -1.93
CA SER A 3 20.99 -3.47 -1.92
C SER A 3 21.22 -1.96 -2.10
N GLN A 4 22.35 -1.46 -1.59
CA GLN A 4 22.73 -0.04 -1.70
C GLN A 4 22.92 0.44 -3.15
N GLU A 5 23.07 -0.46 -4.12
CA GLU A 5 23.28 -0.11 -5.54
C GLU A 5 21.97 0.25 -6.27
N LEU A 6 20.81 -0.08 -5.71
CA LEU A 6 19.49 0.27 -6.23
C LEU A 6 19.03 1.63 -5.66
N TYR A 7 19.71 2.70 -6.05
CA TYR A 7 19.51 4.09 -5.58
C TYR A 7 18.21 4.79 -6.02
N SER A 8 17.24 4.08 -6.62
CA SER A 8 15.99 4.74 -7.04
C SER A 8 14.92 4.65 -5.96
N GLU A 9 14.19 5.74 -5.75
CA GLU A 9 13.01 5.78 -4.88
C GLU A 9 11.99 4.70 -5.30
N ILE A 10 11.90 4.39 -6.60
CA ILE A 10 11.06 3.31 -7.11
C ILE A 10 11.44 1.96 -6.48
N SER A 11 12.72 1.61 -6.50
CA SER A 11 13.22 0.32 -5.99
C SER A 11 13.08 0.22 -4.47
N ILE A 12 13.43 1.29 -3.75
CA ILE A 12 13.41 1.31 -2.29
C ILE A 12 11.96 1.29 -1.78
N SER A 13 11.10 2.19 -2.28
CA SER A 13 9.70 2.28 -1.83
C SER A 13 8.91 1.02 -2.18
N SER A 14 9.12 0.46 -3.39
CA SER A 14 8.46 -0.80 -3.76
C SER A 14 8.96 -1.98 -2.92
N GLY A 15 10.26 -2.06 -2.68
CA GLY A 15 10.83 -3.13 -1.85
C GLY A 15 10.39 -3.06 -0.39
N VAL A 16 10.32 -1.85 0.20
CA VAL A 16 9.81 -1.64 1.56
C VAL A 16 8.33 -2.00 1.65
N ALA A 17 7.51 -1.57 0.69
CA ALA A 17 6.10 -1.94 0.66
C ALA A 17 5.91 -3.46 0.57
N ALA A 18 6.68 -4.13 -0.30
CA ALA A 18 6.63 -5.58 -0.43
C ALA A 18 7.10 -6.31 0.84
N THR A 19 8.14 -5.80 1.49
CA THR A 19 8.62 -6.37 2.77
C THR A 19 7.58 -6.18 3.87
N ALA A 20 6.96 -5.00 3.98
CA ALA A 20 5.91 -4.74 4.96
C ALA A 20 4.70 -5.68 4.78
N MET A 21 4.31 -5.99 3.54
CA MET A 21 3.27 -6.98 3.25
C MET A 21 3.64 -8.39 3.78
N MET A 22 4.91 -8.76 3.76
CA MET A 22 5.40 -10.04 4.28
C MET A 22 5.56 -10.04 5.81
N ASP A 23 5.85 -8.86 6.39
CA ASP A 23 6.08 -8.68 7.83
C ASP A 23 4.78 -8.50 8.65
N GLY A 24 3.62 -8.86 8.08
CA GLY A 24 2.34 -8.87 8.80
C GLY A 24 1.66 -7.50 8.92
N TYR A 25 2.06 -6.52 8.12
CA TYR A 25 1.24 -5.32 7.92
C TYR A 25 -0.06 -5.72 7.22
N SER A 26 -1.07 -4.85 7.27
CA SER A 26 -2.41 -5.19 6.77
C SER A 26 -2.93 -4.29 5.67
N GLY A 27 -2.13 -3.31 5.28
CA GLY A 27 -2.40 -2.44 4.15
C GLY A 27 -1.17 -1.62 3.80
N ILE A 28 -1.08 -1.20 2.53
CA ILE A 28 -0.06 -0.27 2.06
C ILE A 28 -0.74 1.00 1.53
N VAL A 29 -0.20 2.17 1.91
CA VAL A 29 -0.60 3.46 1.37
C VAL A 29 0.61 4.08 0.67
N ASN A 30 0.57 4.17 -0.66
CA ASN A 30 1.58 4.87 -1.46
C ASN A 30 1.20 6.34 -1.56
N ILE A 31 1.96 7.21 -0.89
CA ILE A 31 1.70 8.66 -0.88
C ILE A 31 2.74 9.33 -1.75
N SER A 32 2.30 10.06 -2.77
CA SER A 32 3.20 10.79 -3.67
C SER A 32 2.73 12.22 -3.90
N PRO A 33 3.63 13.15 -4.29
CA PRO A 33 3.21 14.46 -4.79
C PRO A 33 2.30 14.32 -6.02
N PHE A 34 1.44 15.32 -6.25
CA PHE A 34 0.62 15.40 -7.45
C PHE A 34 1.48 15.27 -8.72
N ALA A 35 1.06 14.40 -9.63
CA ALA A 35 1.75 14.13 -10.90
C ALA A 35 3.19 13.59 -10.75
N CYS A 36 3.53 12.99 -9.61
CA CYS A 36 4.84 12.36 -9.41
C CYS A 36 4.98 11.09 -10.27
N LEU A 37 5.88 11.14 -11.27
CA LEU A 37 6.20 9.99 -12.13
C LEU A 37 6.63 8.76 -11.32
N ILE A 38 7.47 8.96 -10.30
CA ILE A 38 7.95 7.88 -9.44
C ILE A 38 6.77 7.21 -8.71
N GLY A 39 5.84 8.00 -8.16
CA GLY A 39 4.64 7.49 -7.49
C GLY A 39 3.77 6.65 -8.43
N ARG A 40 3.63 7.05 -9.69
CA ARG A 40 2.92 6.29 -10.73
C ARG A 40 3.62 4.99 -11.10
N VAL A 41 4.95 4.99 -11.16
CA VAL A 41 5.72 3.76 -11.45
C VAL A 41 5.59 2.78 -10.27
N ILE A 42 5.74 3.25 -9.03
CA ILE A 42 5.53 2.43 -7.81
C ILE A 42 4.12 1.85 -7.80
N GLU A 43 3.10 2.67 -8.06
CA GLU A 43 1.70 2.24 -8.15
C GLU A 43 1.51 1.16 -9.24
N GLY A 44 2.09 1.36 -10.42
CA GLY A 44 2.01 0.43 -11.54
C GLY A 44 2.69 -0.91 -11.30
N VAL A 45 3.73 -0.94 -10.45
CA VAL A 45 4.43 -2.18 -10.08
C VAL A 45 3.73 -2.89 -8.91
N LEU A 46 3.42 -2.17 -7.83
CA LEU A 46 2.89 -2.78 -6.61
C LEU A 46 1.41 -3.15 -6.69
N THR A 47 0.58 -2.32 -7.34
CA THR A 47 -0.87 -2.52 -7.32
C THR A 47 -1.30 -3.85 -7.96
N PRO A 48 -0.76 -4.25 -9.13
CA PRO A 48 -1.09 -5.56 -9.71
C PRO A 48 -0.67 -6.71 -8.80
N TRP A 49 0.55 -6.65 -8.25
CA TRP A 49 1.08 -7.70 -7.38
C TRP A 49 0.29 -7.83 -6.07
N ALA A 50 -0.04 -6.71 -5.41
CA ALA A 50 -0.88 -6.74 -4.21
C ALA A 50 -2.29 -7.27 -4.49
N ARG A 51 -2.86 -6.98 -5.68
CA ARG A 51 -4.16 -7.54 -6.09
C ARG A 51 -4.12 -9.05 -6.24
N GLU A 52 -3.06 -9.62 -6.79
CA GLU A 52 -2.88 -11.08 -6.88
C GLU A 52 -2.88 -11.73 -5.50
N GLN A 53 -2.30 -11.06 -4.51
CA GLN A 53 -2.29 -11.49 -3.11
C GLN A 53 -3.58 -11.15 -2.34
N LYS A 54 -4.58 -10.53 -3.00
CA LYS A 54 -5.80 -10.00 -2.37
C LYS A 54 -5.51 -9.06 -1.19
N TYR A 55 -4.38 -8.35 -1.25
CA TYR A 55 -3.89 -7.52 -0.17
C TYR A 55 -4.33 -6.05 -0.35
N PRO A 56 -4.75 -5.34 0.72
CA PRO A 56 -5.20 -3.95 0.61
C PRO A 56 -4.05 -2.99 0.26
N ILE A 57 -4.19 -2.29 -0.87
CA ILE A 57 -3.28 -1.20 -1.25
C ILE A 57 -4.05 -0.01 -1.82
N ILE A 58 -3.58 1.21 -1.56
CA ILE A 58 -4.10 2.44 -2.17
C ILE A 58 -2.94 3.39 -2.50
N SER A 59 -3.07 4.13 -3.60
CA SER A 59 -2.19 5.25 -3.92
C SER A 59 -2.93 6.57 -3.78
N ILE A 60 -2.29 7.56 -3.17
CA ILE A 60 -2.85 8.88 -2.90
C ILE A 60 -1.86 9.94 -3.35
N GLU A 61 -2.37 10.95 -4.04
CA GLU A 61 -1.60 12.12 -4.43
C GLU A 61 -1.94 13.32 -3.56
N ILE A 62 -0.91 14.07 -3.17
CA ILE A 62 -1.03 15.29 -2.37
C ILE A 62 -0.41 16.46 -3.15
N ASP A 63 -1.14 17.57 -3.27
CA ASP A 63 -0.79 18.77 -4.03
C ASP A 63 -0.30 19.93 -3.14
N GLY A 64 0.06 19.63 -1.89
CA GLY A 64 0.51 20.61 -0.89
C GLY A 64 -0.63 21.19 -0.03
N ASN A 65 -1.90 20.94 -0.38
CA ASN A 65 -3.01 21.23 0.51
C ASN A 65 -3.11 20.19 1.63
N LEU A 66 -3.51 20.62 2.83
CA LEU A 66 -3.61 19.73 3.99
C LEU A 66 -4.82 18.80 3.82
N LEU A 67 -4.55 17.53 3.47
CA LEU A 67 -5.49 16.40 3.43
C LEU A 67 -6.95 16.79 3.17
N PRO A 68 -7.28 17.22 1.93
CA PRO A 68 -8.63 17.64 1.60
C PRO A 68 -9.66 16.52 1.88
N PRO A 69 -10.95 16.85 2.08
CA PRO A 69 -11.97 15.87 2.50
C PRO A 69 -12.05 14.63 1.60
N ASN A 70 -11.77 14.76 0.31
CA ASN A 70 -11.72 13.64 -0.63
C ASN A 70 -10.60 12.63 -0.29
N VAL A 71 -9.43 13.09 0.14
CA VAL A 71 -8.30 12.25 0.56
C VAL A 71 -8.64 11.56 1.89
N MET A 72 -9.19 12.30 2.84
CA MET A 72 -9.64 11.74 4.14
C MET A 72 -10.67 10.63 3.94
N ASN A 73 -11.71 10.88 3.13
CA ASN A 73 -12.73 9.87 2.86
C ASN A 73 -12.15 8.61 2.19
N LYS A 74 -11.18 8.76 1.28
CA LYS A 74 -10.48 7.62 0.67
C LYS A 74 -9.71 6.81 1.71
N LEU A 75 -9.00 7.48 2.63
CA LEU A 75 -8.26 6.84 3.71
C LEU A 75 -9.20 6.11 4.68
N GLU A 76 -10.33 6.71 5.06
CA GLU A 76 -11.31 6.08 5.94
C GLU A 76 -11.90 4.80 5.33
N ILE A 77 -12.31 4.86 4.06
CA ILE A 77 -12.81 3.69 3.33
C ILE A 77 -11.72 2.62 3.21
N PHE A 78 -10.47 3.03 2.94
CA PHE A 78 -9.35 2.12 2.90
C PHE A 78 -9.10 1.42 4.24
N MET A 79 -9.14 2.15 5.35
CA MET A 79 -8.99 1.59 6.70
C MET A 79 -10.10 0.57 7.02
N LEU A 80 -11.35 0.84 6.62
CA LEU A 80 -12.44 -0.12 6.76
C LEU A 80 -12.19 -1.40 5.93
N ASN A 81 -11.63 -1.28 4.72
CA ASN A 81 -11.26 -2.44 3.91
C ASN A 81 -10.12 -3.25 4.54
N VAL A 82 -9.13 -2.58 5.14
CA VAL A 82 -8.04 -3.21 5.90
C VAL A 82 -8.57 -3.98 7.10
N GLN A 83 -9.51 -3.42 7.85
CA GLN A 83 -10.14 -4.12 8.98
C GLN A 83 -10.87 -5.38 8.53
N ARG A 84 -11.61 -5.32 7.42
CA ARG A 84 -12.29 -6.48 6.83
C ARG A 84 -11.31 -7.56 6.35
N PHE A 85 -10.17 -7.14 5.81
CA PHE A 85 -9.10 -8.04 5.40
C PHE A 85 -8.53 -8.80 6.62
N LYS A 86 -8.16 -8.10 7.70
CA LYS A 86 -7.67 -8.73 8.94
C LYS A 86 -8.64 -9.77 9.51
N VAL A 87 -9.92 -9.41 9.65
CA VAL A 87 -10.93 -10.32 10.20
C VAL A 87 -11.03 -11.61 9.36
N ASN A 88 -10.90 -11.50 8.03
CA ASN A 88 -10.93 -12.67 7.14
C ASN A 88 -9.68 -13.55 7.33
N GLU A 89 -8.49 -12.97 7.47
CA GLU A 89 -7.26 -13.72 7.79
C GLU A 89 -7.36 -14.45 9.14
N ASP A 90 -7.85 -13.76 10.18
CA ASP A 90 -8.04 -14.36 11.51
C ASP A 90 -9.04 -15.53 11.43
N THR A 91 -10.15 -15.34 10.72
CA THR A 91 -11.18 -16.38 10.55
C THR A 91 -10.64 -17.60 9.80
N LYS A 92 -9.86 -17.39 8.73
CA LYS A 92 -9.21 -18.50 8.00
C LYS A 92 -8.25 -19.26 8.90
N THR A 93 -7.42 -18.53 9.66
CA THR A 93 -6.45 -19.14 10.58
C THR A 93 -7.14 -19.98 11.66
N MET A 94 -8.33 -19.55 12.13
CA MET A 94 -9.13 -20.32 13.09
C MET A 94 -9.77 -21.58 12.48
N LEU A 95 -10.09 -21.58 11.18
CA LEU A 95 -10.66 -22.74 10.49
C LEU A 95 -9.61 -23.78 10.07
N GLU A 96 -8.35 -23.38 9.93
CA GLU A 96 -7.23 -24.26 9.55
C GLU A 96 -6.58 -24.98 10.75
N ARG A 97 -7.06 -24.73 11.97
CA ARG A 97 -6.66 -25.43 13.22
C ARG A 97 -7.73 -26.39 13.68
#